data_AF-A0A355BHV7-F1
#
_entry.id   AF-A0A355BHV7-F1
#
_cell.length_a   1.000
_cell.length_b   1.000
_cell.length_c   1.000
_cell.angle_alpha   90.00
_cell.angle_beta   90.00
_cell.angle_gamma   90.00
#
_symmetry.space_group_name_H-M   'P 1'
#
loop_
_entity.id
_entity.type
_entity.pdbx_description
1 polymer ?
#
loop_
_entity_poly.entity_id
_entity_poly.type
_entity_poly.pdbx_seq_one_letter_code
_entity_poly.pdbx_strand_id
1 'polypeptide(L)'
;YDDLSKHAVAYRAMSLLIRRPPGREAFPGDVFYLHSRLLERAAKLSGKYGGGSITALPIIETQAGDVSAYIPTNVISITDGQIFLESDLFYAGFRPAVNAGLSV
;
A
#
# COMPACT_ATOMS: atom_id res chain seq x y z
N TYR A 1 -4.09 4.53 -6.72
CA TYR A 1 -3.39 5.49 -5.86
C TYR A 1 -1.91 5.35 -6.15
N ASP A 2 -1.24 6.41 -6.62
CA ASP A 2 0.14 6.35 -7.13
C ASP A 2 0.98 7.47 -6.49
N ASP A 3 1.58 7.26 -5.32
CA ASP A 3 1.63 6.03 -4.52
C ASP A 3 1.32 6.28 -3.03
N LEU A 4 1.01 5.21 -2.30
CA LEU A 4 0.70 5.29 -0.87
C LEU A 4 1.97 5.39 0.01
N SER A 5 3.15 5.07 -0.53
CA SER A 5 4.43 5.25 0.18
C SER A 5 4.69 6.74 0.45
N LYS A 6 4.56 7.58 -0.58
CA LYS A 6 4.71 9.05 -0.47
C LYS A 6 3.61 9.67 0.38
N HIS A 7 2.39 9.14 0.31
CA HIS A 7 1.30 9.56 1.19
C HIS A 7 1.62 9.31 2.68
N ALA A 8 2.18 8.14 3.01
CA ALA A 8 2.62 7.84 4.38
C ALA A 8 3.75 8.78 4.83
N VAL A 9 4.71 9.09 3.95
CA VAL A 9 5.79 10.05 4.24
C VAL A 9 5.25 11.44 4.51
N ALA A 10 4.26 11.90 3.75
CA ALA A 10 3.60 13.18 4.00
C ALA A 10 2.89 13.19 5.37
N TYR A 11 2.17 12.12 5.72
CA TYR A 11 1.52 12.01 7.02
C TYR A 11 2.51 11.95 8.20
N ARG A 12 3.66 11.30 7.99
CA ARG A 12 4.78 11.30 8.94
C ARG A 12 5.31 12.71 9.15
N ALA A 13 5.61 13.45 8.09
CA ALA A 13 6.11 14.82 8.18
C ALA A 13 5.14 15.71 8.97
N MET A 14 3.85 15.65 8.64
CA MET A 14 2.79 16.36 9.37
C MET A 14 2.77 15.99 10.85
N SER A 15 2.81 14.69 11.16
CA SER A 15 2.76 14.19 12.54
C SER A 15 3.96 14.62 13.37
N LEU A 16 5.16 14.63 12.78
CA LEU A 16 6.37 15.09 13.44
C LEU A 16 6.35 16.60 13.70
N LEU A 17 5.85 17.40 12.74
CA LEU A 17 5.73 18.85 12.90
C LEU A 17 4.81 19.24 14.07
N ILE A 18 3.71 18.50 14.26
CA ILE A 18 2.79 18.69 15.39
C ILE A 18 3.21 17.93 16.66
N ARG A 19 4.45 17.40 16.69
CA ARG A 19 5.06 16.70 17.84
C ARG A 19 4.26 15.49 18.33
N ARG A 20 3.58 14.76 17.44
CA ARG A 20 3.04 13.44 17.78
C ARG A 20 4.20 12.45 18.03
N PRO A 21 4.09 11.56 19.02
CA PRO A 21 5.13 10.58 19.30
C PRO A 21 5.31 9.62 18.12
N PRO A 22 6.55 9.46 17.60
CA PRO A 22 6.83 8.52 16.51
C PRO A 22 7.00 7.08 17.02
N GLY A 23 6.72 6.11 16.17
CA GLY A 23 6.95 4.68 16.36
C GLY A 23 7.98 4.11 15.39
N ARG A 24 7.71 2.91 14.86
CA ARG A 24 8.58 2.21 13.90
C ARG A 24 8.82 3.07 12.65
N GLU A 25 10.09 3.14 12.20
CA GLU A 25 10.52 3.94 11.03
C GLU A 25 10.08 5.43 11.10
N ALA A 26 9.93 5.95 12.33
CA ALA A 26 9.45 7.29 12.66
C ALA A 26 8.01 7.62 12.20
N PHE A 27 7.21 6.63 11.80
CA PHE A 27 5.80 6.84 11.48
C PHE A 27 4.94 7.02 12.75
N PRO A 28 3.84 7.78 12.68
CA PRO A 28 2.89 7.87 13.80
C PRO A 28 2.17 6.54 14.01
N GLY A 29 1.69 6.28 15.23
CA GLY A 29 1.05 5.01 15.60
C GLY A 29 -0.24 4.67 14.82
N ASP A 30 -0.89 5.67 14.22
CA ASP A 30 -2.11 5.53 13.42
C ASP A 30 -1.84 5.48 11.90
N VAL A 31 -0.60 5.24 11.46
CA VAL A 31 -0.27 5.11 10.03
C VAL A 31 -0.99 3.93 9.36
N PHE A 32 -1.24 2.84 10.09
CA PHE A 32 -2.07 1.73 9.59
C PHE A 32 -3.50 2.19 9.34
N TYR A 33 -4.07 2.94 10.29
CA TYR A 33 -5.42 3.48 10.21
C TYR A 33 -5.61 4.45 9.04
N LEU A 34 -4.56 5.18 8.65
CA LEU A 34 -4.57 6.07 7.49
C LEU A 34 -4.94 5.30 6.20
N HIS A 35 -4.31 4.15 5.98
CA HIS A 35 -4.51 3.35 4.76
C HIS A 35 -5.72 2.42 4.87
N SER A 36 -6.00 1.84 6.04
CA SER A 36 -7.14 0.93 6.19
C SER A 36 -8.46 1.65 5.91
N ARG A 37 -8.72 2.81 6.53
CA ARG A 37 -9.94 3.57 6.29
C ARG A 37 -10.08 4.09 4.84
N LEU A 38 -8.96 4.20 4.13
CA LEU A 38 -8.96 4.64 2.73
C LEU A 38 -9.34 3.48 1.81
N LEU A 39 -8.71 2.32 1.99
CA LEU A 39 -8.89 1.15 1.12
C LEU A 39 -10.19 0.40 1.40
N GLU A 40 -10.64 0.31 2.66
CA GLU A 40 -11.92 -0.31 3.05
C GLU A 40 -13.16 0.38 2.45
N ARG A 41 -12.99 1.59 1.88
CA ARG A 41 -14.07 2.28 1.15
C ARG A 41 -14.23 1.77 -0.29
N ALA A 42 -13.24 1.07 -0.82
CA ALA A 42 -13.32 0.43 -2.13
C ALA A 42 -13.97 -0.95 -1.96
N ALA A 43 -15.25 -1.03 -2.29
CA ALA A 43 -16.03 -2.25 -2.10
C ALA A 43 -17.06 -2.40 -3.22
N LYS A 44 -17.66 -3.60 -3.28
CA LYS A 44 -18.87 -3.88 -4.07
C LYS A 44 -20.09 -3.80 -3.18
N LEU A 45 -20.99 -2.88 -3.49
CA LEU A 45 -22.24 -2.72 -2.76
C LEU A 45 -23.19 -3.89 -3.06
N SER A 46 -24.06 -4.19 -2.09
CA SER A 46 -25.12 -5.18 -2.29
C SER A 46 -26.20 -4.69 -3.25
N GLY A 47 -27.03 -5.60 -3.74
CA GLY A 47 -28.16 -5.25 -4.63
C GLY A 47 -29.13 -4.24 -4.01
N LYS A 48 -29.28 -4.24 -2.67
CA LYS A 48 -30.09 -3.25 -1.93
C LYS A 48 -29.62 -1.80 -2.15
N TYR A 49 -28.33 -1.62 -2.42
CA TYR A 49 -27.70 -0.31 -2.65
C TYR A 49 -27.30 -0.10 -4.12
N GLY A 50 -27.95 -0.80 -5.06
CA GLY A 50 -27.73 -0.60 -6.50
C GLY A 50 -26.56 -1.39 -7.10
N GLY A 51 -25.82 -2.17 -6.31
CA GLY A 51 -24.80 -3.08 -6.83
C GLY A 51 -23.54 -2.43 -7.41
N GLY A 52 -23.32 -1.13 -7.18
CA GLY A 52 -22.14 -0.40 -7.66
C GLY A 52 -20.84 -0.89 -7.01
N SER A 53 -19.70 -0.55 -7.62
CA SER A 53 -18.39 -0.97 -7.13
C SER A 53 -17.32 0.11 -7.30
N ILE A 54 -16.36 0.12 -6.39
CA ILE A 54 -15.11 0.86 -6.51
C ILE A 54 -13.97 -0.13 -6.33
N THR A 55 -13.09 -0.24 -7.34
CA THR A 55 -11.89 -1.08 -7.27
C THR A 55 -10.68 -0.21 -6.94
N ALA A 56 -9.95 -0.55 -5.88
CA ALA A 56 -8.71 0.14 -5.52
C ALA A 56 -7.49 -0.60 -6.10
N LEU A 57 -6.64 0.13 -6.81
CA LEU A 57 -5.30 -0.32 -7.21
C LEU A 57 -4.27 0.59 -6.53
N PRO A 58 -3.89 0.30 -5.28
CA PRO A 58 -2.84 1.05 -4.58
C PRO A 58 -1.45 0.61 -5.05
N ILE A 59 -0.57 1.60 -5.27
CA ILE A 59 0.85 1.37 -5.58
C ILE A 59 1.67 1.64 -4.32
N ILE A 60 2.64 0.78 -4.07
CA ILE A 60 3.63 0.89 -3.00
C ILE A 60 5.01 0.76 -3.61
N GLU A 61 5.84 1.76 -3.36
CA GLU A 61 7.26 1.72 -3.68
C GLU A 61 8.02 0.98 -2.57
N THR A 62 8.64 -0.15 -2.90
CA THR A 62 9.57 -0.86 -2.01
C THR A 62 10.99 -0.36 -2.22
N GLN A 63 11.76 -0.26 -1.14
CA GLN A 63 13.17 0.14 -1.22
C GLN A 63 14.02 -1.13 -1.39
N ALA A 64 14.80 -1.20 -2.47
CA ALA A 64 15.62 -2.36 -2.81
C ALA A 64 14.85 -3.71 -2.81
N GLY A 65 13.56 -3.70 -3.13
CA GLY A 65 12.72 -4.90 -3.14
C GLY A 65 12.29 -5.40 -1.74
N ASP A 66 12.56 -4.65 -0.67
CA ASP A 66 12.19 -5.05 0.69
C ASP A 66 10.68 -4.93 0.94
N VAL A 67 10.01 -6.09 0.93
CA VAL A 67 8.57 -6.23 1.26
C VAL A 67 8.30 -6.28 2.77
N SER A 68 9.34 -6.45 3.60
CA SER A 68 9.23 -6.55 5.06
C SER A 68 9.24 -5.20 5.77
N ALA A 69 9.47 -4.12 5.01
CA ALA A 69 9.37 -2.75 5.51
C ALA A 69 7.95 -2.46 6.03
N TYR A 70 7.86 -1.46 6.93
CA TYR A 70 6.64 -1.25 7.72
C TYR A 70 5.42 -0.91 6.86
N ILE A 71 5.56 0.01 5.89
CA ILE A 71 4.44 0.44 5.04
C ILE A 71 3.99 -0.67 4.06
N PRO A 72 4.89 -1.36 3.32
CA PRO A 72 4.52 -2.51 2.51
C PRO A 72 3.76 -3.58 3.30
N THR A 73 4.28 -4.00 4.46
CA THR A 73 3.63 -5.02 5.30
C THR A 73 2.21 -4.62 5.70
N ASN A 74 2.02 -3.35 6.10
CA ASN A 74 0.70 -2.85 6.48
C ASN A 74 -0.29 -2.91 5.30
N VAL A 75 0.13 -2.46 4.12
CA VAL A 75 -0.77 -2.39 2.95
C VAL A 75 -1.10 -3.78 2.43
N ILE A 76 -0.13 -4.69 2.38
CA ILE A 76 -0.35 -6.11 2.04
C ILE A 76 -1.42 -6.73 2.95
N SER A 77 -1.40 -6.41 4.25
CA SER A 77 -2.41 -6.92 5.19
C SER A 77 -3.82 -6.30 5.05
N ILE A 78 -3.97 -5.22 4.28
CA ILE A 78 -5.25 -4.55 4.03
C ILE A 78 -5.84 -4.95 2.67
N THR A 79 -5.00 -5.14 1.67
CA THR A 79 -5.44 -5.47 0.30
C THR A 79 -5.82 -6.93 0.14
N ASP A 80 -6.73 -7.22 -0.80
CA ASP A 80 -7.19 -8.59 -1.10
C ASP A 80 -6.16 -9.45 -1.86
N GLY A 81 -4.99 -8.90 -2.21
CA GLY A 81 -3.93 -9.56 -2.95
C GLY A 81 -2.87 -8.55 -3.40
N GLN A 82 -1.83 -9.03 -4.07
CA GLN A 82 -0.76 -8.15 -4.55
C GLN A 82 -0.17 -8.62 -5.88
N ILE A 83 0.28 -7.65 -6.68
CA ILE A 83 1.10 -7.88 -7.87
C ILE A 83 2.49 -7.34 -7.55
N PHE A 84 3.46 -8.24 -7.39
CA PHE A 84 4.83 -7.87 -7.07
C PHE A 84 5.67 -7.75 -8.35
N LEU A 85 6.30 -6.58 -8.53
CA LEU A 85 7.15 -6.29 -9.69
C LEU A 85 8.62 -6.33 -9.28
N GLU A 86 9.43 -7.13 -9.99
CA GLU A 86 10.86 -7.29 -9.70
C GLU A 86 11.76 -6.65 -10.74
N SER A 87 12.77 -5.93 -10.26
CA SER A 87 13.80 -5.31 -11.10
C SER A 87 14.57 -6.35 -11.91
N ASP A 88 14.91 -7.51 -11.33
CA ASP A 88 15.69 -8.55 -12.01
C ASP A 88 14.93 -9.15 -13.19
N LEU A 89 13.62 -9.41 -13.03
CA LEU A 89 12.75 -9.86 -14.12
C LEU A 89 12.64 -8.79 -15.23
N PHE A 90 12.53 -7.52 -14.84
CA PHE A 90 12.46 -6.41 -15.79
C PHE A 90 13.75 -6.29 -16.63
N TYR A 91 14.91 -6.40 -15.98
CA TYR A 91 16.22 -6.35 -16.65
C TYR A 91 16.49 -7.61 -17.49
N ALA A 92 15.94 -8.76 -17.12
CA ALA A 92 15.94 -9.97 -17.93
C ALA A 92 15.01 -9.91 -19.17
N GLY A 93 14.23 -8.83 -19.33
CA GLY A 93 13.37 -8.60 -20.49
C GLY A 93 11.91 -9.00 -20.30
N PHE A 94 11.53 -9.53 -19.13
CA PHE A 94 10.13 -9.82 -18.83
C PHE A 94 9.35 -8.53 -18.57
N ARG A 95 8.35 -8.26 -19.42
CA ARG A 95 7.50 -7.07 -19.33
C ARG A 95 6.04 -7.47 -19.59
N PRO A 96 5.14 -7.38 -18.59
CA PRO A 96 5.36 -6.86 -17.24
C PRO A 96 6.17 -7.82 -16.35
N ALA A 97 7.01 -7.25 -15.49
CA ALA A 97 7.99 -7.96 -14.65
C ALA A 97 7.35 -8.56 -13.37
N VAL A 98 6.26 -9.30 -13.52
CA VAL A 98 5.47 -9.84 -12.41
C VAL A 98 6.12 -11.11 -11.86
N ASN A 99 6.44 -11.13 -10.57
CA ASN A 99 6.83 -12.36 -9.89
C ASN A 99 5.57 -13.16 -9.51
N ALA A 100 5.33 -14.26 -10.21
CA ALA A 100 4.16 -15.13 -9.99
C ALA A 100 4.18 -15.91 -8.65
N GLY A 101 5.35 -16.05 -8.01
CA GLY A 101 5.46 -16.73 -6.70
C GLY A 101 5.13 -15.83 -5.52
N LEU A 102 5.38 -14.52 -5.64
CA LEU A 102 5.07 -13.52 -4.60
C LEU A 102 3.73 -12.81 -4.82
N SER A 103 3.21 -12.86 -6.05
CA SER A 103 1.89 -12.31 -6.38
C SER A 103 0.80 -13.33 -6.09
N VAL A 104 -0.26 -12.91 -5.40
CA VAL A 104 -1.44 -13.72 -5.06
C VAL A 104 -2.72 -12.93 -5.29
#